data_AF-A0A378N7K7-F1
#
_entry.id   AF-A0A378N7K7-F1
#
_cell.length_a   1.000
_cell.length_b   1.000
_cell.length_c   1.000
_cell.angle_alpha   90.00
_cell.angle_beta   90.00
_cell.angle_gamma   90.00
#
_symmetry.space_group_name_H-M   'P 1'
#
loop_
_entity.id
_entity.type
_entity.pdbx_description
1 polymer ?
#
loop_
_entity_poly.entity_id
_entity_poly.type
_entity_poly.pdbx_seq_one_letter_code
_entity_poly.pdbx_strand_id
1 'polypeptide(L)'
;MFSALEDKDLSGIVEPLANIIDEWHCAGLDCWRGQTGEAVLAKLVNVLPNSTACSYENVAQASRVLFETANEMILCWCSAHFIR
;
A
#
# COMPACT_ATOMS: atom_id res chain seq x y z
N MET A 1 3.24 -4.60 1.53
CA MET A 1 3.38 -3.13 1.37
C MET A 1 2.71 -2.69 0.07
N PHE A 2 1.90 -1.63 0.14
CA PHE A 2 1.07 -1.17 -0.96
C PHE A 2 1.23 0.33 -1.20
N SER A 3 1.43 0.72 -2.45
CA SER A 3 1.38 2.11 -2.89
C SER A 3 0.77 2.20 -4.28
N ALA A 4 0.05 3.29 -4.56
CA ALA A 4 -0.60 3.49 -5.84
C ALA A 4 -0.47 4.95 -6.28
N LEU A 5 -0.42 5.17 -7.59
CA LEU A 5 -0.52 6.51 -8.17
C LEU A 5 -1.98 6.96 -8.16
N GLU A 6 -2.21 8.26 -8.17
CA GLU A 6 -3.54 8.86 -8.05
C GLU A 6 -4.55 8.39 -9.09
N ASP A 7 -4.08 8.18 -10.32
CA ASP A 7 -4.87 7.78 -11.48
C ASP A 7 -5.17 6.27 -11.55
N LYS A 8 -4.64 5.48 -10.61
CA LYS A 8 -4.87 4.04 -10.60
C LYS A 8 -6.23 3.70 -10.04
N ASP A 9 -6.88 2.74 -10.68
CA ASP A 9 -8.05 2.08 -10.13
C ASP A 9 -7.61 1.11 -9.01
N LEU A 10 -7.89 1.48 -7.76
CA LEU A 10 -7.48 0.68 -6.62
C LEU A 10 -8.37 -0.55 -6.44
N SER A 11 -9.67 -0.51 -6.80
CA SER A 11 -10.54 -1.66 -6.56
C SER A 11 -10.12 -2.87 -7.40
N GLY A 12 -9.84 -2.65 -8.69
CA GLY A 12 -9.33 -3.69 -9.58
C GLY A 12 -7.98 -4.29 -9.16
N ILE A 13 -7.27 -3.64 -8.23
CA ILE A 13 -6.01 -4.13 -7.65
C ILE A 13 -6.24 -4.88 -6.33
N VAL A 14 -7.02 -4.30 -5.41
CA VAL A 14 -7.11 -4.81 -4.03
C VAL A 14 -8.18 -5.88 -3.87
N GLU A 15 -9.28 -5.85 -4.62
CA GLU A 15 -10.36 -6.83 -4.51
C GLU A 15 -9.89 -8.28 -4.77
N PRO A 16 -9.09 -8.57 -5.83
CA PRO A 16 -8.59 -9.93 -6.06
C PRO A 16 -7.67 -10.45 -4.95
N LEU A 17 -7.09 -9.53 -4.16
CA LEU A 17 -6.13 -9.83 -3.10
C LEU A 17 -6.78 -9.86 -1.70
N ALA A 18 -8.07 -9.55 -1.60
CA ALA A 18 -8.77 -9.34 -0.33
C ALA A 18 -8.70 -10.54 0.63
N ASN A 19 -8.67 -11.77 0.10
CA ASN A 19 -8.59 -13.01 0.88
C ASN A 19 -7.17 -13.60 0.96
N ILE A 20 -6.18 -12.91 0.40
CA ILE A 20 -4.77 -13.37 0.32
C ILE A 20 -3.89 -12.53 1.25
N ILE A 21 -4.21 -11.24 1.39
CA ILE A 21 -3.43 -10.29 2.20
C ILE A 21 -4.11 -10.10 3.54
N ASP A 22 -3.44 -10.52 4.61
CA ASP A 22 -3.89 -10.36 5.99
C ASP A 22 -3.78 -8.91 6.47
N GLU A 23 -2.70 -8.22 6.10
CA GLU A 23 -2.42 -6.84 6.53
C GLU A 23 -1.89 -5.95 5.40
N TRP A 24 -2.46 -4.75 5.30
CA TRP A 24 -2.11 -3.75 4.30
C TRP A 24 -1.31 -2.59 4.88
N HIS A 25 -0.05 -2.49 4.46
CA HIS A 25 0.83 -1.37 4.83
C HIS A 25 0.88 -0.36 3.69
N CYS A 26 0.09 0.71 3.80
CA CYS A 26 -0.08 1.74 2.77
C CYS A 26 1.03 2.80 2.89
N ALA A 27 1.86 2.93 1.85
CA ALA A 27 2.98 3.87 1.84
C ALA A 27 2.75 5.00 0.85
N GLY A 28 3.12 6.22 1.25
CA GLY A 28 3.11 7.37 0.35
C GLY A 28 4.20 7.32 -0.73
N LEU A 29 3.94 8.02 -1.83
CA LEU A 29 4.89 8.23 -2.93
C LEU A 29 5.12 9.73 -3.11
N ASP A 30 6.38 10.17 -2.97
CA ASP A 30 6.78 11.55 -3.23
C ASP A 30 7.15 11.71 -4.71
N CYS A 31 6.13 11.83 -5.57
CA CYS A 31 6.32 12.07 -7.00
C CYS A 31 5.11 12.80 -7.60
N TRP A 32 5.24 13.28 -8.84
CA TRP A 32 4.23 14.05 -9.59
C TRP A 32 2.82 13.42 -9.65
N ARG A 33 2.69 12.10 -9.39
CA ARG A 33 1.41 11.38 -9.37
C ARG A 33 1.25 10.52 -8.13
N GLY A 34 2.14 10.72 -7.17
CA GLY A 34 2.14 9.99 -5.92
C GLY A 34 1.01 10.48 -5.02
N GLN A 35 0.63 9.62 -4.09
CA GLN A 35 -0.37 9.95 -3.07
C GLN A 35 0.25 9.73 -1.69
N THR A 36 -0.31 10.38 -0.66
CA THR A 36 0.09 10.08 0.72
C THR A 36 -0.38 8.69 1.12
N GLY A 37 0.27 8.08 2.11
CA GLY A 37 -0.14 6.78 2.64
C GLY A 37 -1.58 6.80 3.16
N GLU A 38 -2.02 7.92 3.75
CA GLU A 38 -3.39 8.12 4.24
C GLU A 38 -4.41 8.15 3.10
N ALA A 39 -4.07 8.76 1.96
CA ALA A 39 -4.95 8.79 0.79
C ALA A 39 -5.11 7.39 0.19
N VAL A 40 -4.02 6.61 0.14
CA VAL A 40 -4.05 5.20 -0.28
C VAL A 40 -4.88 4.37 0.70
N LEU A 41 -4.67 4.55 2.01
CA LEU A 41 -5.43 3.85 3.06
C LEU A 41 -6.93 4.16 2.99
N ALA A 42 -7.31 5.43 2.84
CA ALA A 42 -8.70 5.83 2.75
C ALA A 42 -9.40 5.18 1.54
N LYS A 43 -8.73 5.17 0.39
CA LYS A 43 -9.25 4.47 -0.81
C LYS A 43 -9.33 2.96 -0.60
N LEU A 44 -8.34 2.36 0.06
CA LEU A 44 -8.31 0.94 0.34
C LEU A 44 -9.47 0.52 1.26
N VAL A 45 -9.68 1.23 2.37
CA VAL A 45 -10.77 0.94 3.32
C VAL A 45 -12.15 1.19 2.69
N ASN A 46 -12.26 2.12 1.74
CA ASN A 46 -13.50 2.28 0.98
C ASN A 46 -13.85 1.04 0.13
N VAL A 47 -12.86 0.32 -0.38
CA VAL A 47 -13.06 -0.90 -1.18
C VAL A 47 -13.16 -2.13 -0.26
N LEU A 48 -12.28 -2.21 0.74
CA LEU A 48 -12.14 -3.32 1.68
C LEU A 48 -12.34 -2.83 3.12
N PRO A 49 -13.58 -2.54 3.55
CA PRO A 49 -13.84 -1.91 4.85
C PRO A 49 -13.45 -2.76 6.06
N ASN A 50 -13.29 -4.07 5.87
CA ASN A 50 -12.94 -5.01 6.92
C ASN A 50 -11.44 -5.39 6.92
N SER A 51 -10.62 -4.80 6.04
CA SER A 51 -9.19 -5.11 5.99
C SER A 51 -8.44 -4.47 7.15
N THR A 52 -7.45 -5.18 7.70
CA THR A 52 -6.46 -4.58 8.60
C THR A 52 -5.49 -3.74 7.77
N ALA A 53 -5.43 -2.44 8.01
CA ALA A 53 -4.60 -1.54 7.22
C ALA A 53 -4.06 -0.36 8.04
N CYS A 54 -2.84 0.07 7.73
CA CYS A 54 -2.17 1.24 8.32
C CYS A 54 -1.47 2.08 7.25
N SER A 55 -1.20 3.36 7.56
CA SER A 55 -0.52 4.29 6.66
C SER A 55 0.88 4.69 7.15
N TYR A 56 1.75 4.99 6.19
CA TYR A 56 3.10 5.49 6.38
C TYR A 56 3.37 6.64 5.42
N GLU A 57 4.23 7.57 5.84
CA GLU A 57 4.62 8.74 5.05
C GLU A 57 5.24 8.33 3.71
N ASN A 58 6.12 7.32 3.74
CA ASN A 58 6.84 6.87 2.56
C ASN A 58 7.20 5.37 2.66
N VAL A 59 7.65 4.84 1.52
CA VAL A 59 8.09 3.45 1.39
C VAL A 59 9.22 3.10 2.34
N ALA A 60 10.16 4.02 2.59
CA ALA A 60 11.30 3.77 3.48
C ALA A 60 10.82 3.53 4.93
N GLN A 61 9.91 4.36 5.43
CA GLN A 61 9.32 4.19 6.76
C GLN A 61 8.55 2.87 6.86
N ALA A 62 7.68 2.57 5.89
CA ALA A 62 6.92 1.32 5.86
C ALA A 62 7.85 0.10 5.84
N SER A 63 8.89 0.13 5.01
CA SER A 63 9.87 -0.95 4.89
C SER A 63 10.63 -1.19 6.18
N ARG A 64 11.03 -0.13 6.90
CA ARG A 64 11.74 -0.27 8.19
C ARG A 64 10.89 -1.02 9.19
N VAL A 65 9.64 -0.58 9.38
CA VAL A 65 8.71 -1.23 10.31
C VAL A 65 8.44 -2.67 9.89
N LEU A 66 8.23 -2.91 8.60
CA LEU A 66 8.06 -4.26 8.06
C LEU A 66 9.29 -5.13 8.27
N PHE A 67 10.51 -4.67 8.02
CA PHE A 67 11.71 -5.48 8.26
C PHE A 67 11.97 -5.76 9.74
N GLU A 68 11.56 -4.85 10.63
CA GLU A 68 11.69 -5.02 12.08
C GLU A 68 10.60 -5.94 12.67
N THR A 69 9.43 -6.00 12.03
CA THR A 69 8.25 -6.71 12.56
C THR A 69 7.92 -7.99 11.80
N ALA A 70 8.30 -8.08 10.52
CA ALA A 70 7.91 -9.19 9.66
C ALA A 70 8.72 -10.45 9.98
N ASN A 71 8.00 -11.43 10.49
CA ASN A 71 8.43 -12.83 10.52
C ASN A 71 7.94 -13.59 9.26
N GLU A 72 7.28 -12.91 8.33
CA GLU A 72 6.51 -13.48 7.21
C GLU A 72 6.81 -12.82 5.85
N MET A 73 6.13 -13.28 4.79
CA MET A 73 6.35 -12.88 3.40
C MET A 73 5.85 -11.45 3.12
N ILE A 74 6.75 -10.56 2.71
CA ILE A 74 6.39 -9.20 2.30
C ILE A 74 6.19 -9.15 0.79
N LEU A 75 4.94 -8.94 0.35
CA LEU A 75 4.63 -8.61 -1.04
C LEU A 75 4.64 -7.09 -1.24
N CYS A 76 5.45 -6.61 -2.19
CA CYS A 76 5.53 -5.19 -2.56
C CYS A 76 4.84 -4.96 -3.91
N TRP A 77 3.69 -4.28 -3.88
CA TRP A 77 3.05 -3.77 -5.09
C TRP A 77 3.30 -2.26 -5.19
N CYS A 78 4.09 -1.89 -6.19
CA CYS A 78 4.31 -0.50 -6.60
C CYS A 78 3.96 -0.36 -8.08
N SER A 79 3.50 0.83 -8.46
CA SER A 79 3.48 1.26 -9.86
C SER A 79 4.88 1.15 -10.47
N ALA A 80 4.99 0.64 -11.71
CA ALA A 80 6.25 0.41 -12.44
C ALA A 80 7.17 1.65 -12.61
N HIS A 81 6.74 2.82 -12.15
CA HIS A 81 7.54 4.05 -12.17
C HIS A 81 8.61 4.14 -11.06
N PHE A 82 8.54 3.29 -10.02
CA PHE A 82 9.40 3.38 -8.83
C PHE A 82 10.62 2.44 -8.83
N ILE A 83 10.87 1.71 -9.92
CA ILE A 83 12.11 0.92 -10.08
C ILE A 83 13.10 1.73 -10.93
N ARG A 84 13.88 2.59 -10.28
CA ARG A 84 15.16 3.08 -10.80
C ARG A 84 16.16 3.22 -9.68
#